data_AF-A0A843G0F7-F1
#
_entry.id   AF-A0A843G0F7-F1
#
_cell.length_a   1.000
_cell.length_b   1.000
_cell.length_c   1.000
_cell.angle_alpha   90.00
_cell.angle_beta   90.00
_cell.angle_gamma   90.00
#
_symmetry.space_group_name_H-M   'P 1'
#
loop_
_entity.id
_entity.type
_entity.pdbx_description
1 polymer ?
#
loop_
_entity_poly.entity_id
_entity_poly.type
_entity_poly.pdbx_seq_one_letter_code
_entity_poly.pdbx_strand_id
1 'polypeptide(L)'
;SLLASLKAVSDIFDLKMSNEDIAKIANRTEIHFKTGLGDVAACMNGGYICRKTPGIDGKIIRRYDMEKPISTVTFGPLRTDTVLKDPKAMERIKDAFRDECPKSPDDFFRISREFAENSGLISDKVREVLDECALRNIPASMTMLGNGVFAYGEKAPGILSKFGDVYMMKMSPNGFVSQNKN
;
A
#
# COMPACT_ATOMS: atom_id res chain seq x y z
N SER A 1 -1.64 9.87 -9.75
CA SER A 1 -0.35 9.71 -9.05
C SER A 1 0.71 10.51 -9.78
N LEU A 2 1.83 10.84 -9.12
CA LEU A 2 2.91 11.62 -9.71
C LEU A 2 3.52 10.94 -10.95
N LEU A 3 3.67 9.61 -10.91
CA LEU A 3 4.08 8.79 -12.06
C LEU A 3 3.17 8.98 -13.27
N ALA A 4 1.84 8.94 -13.06
CA ALA A 4 0.89 9.13 -14.16
C ALA A 4 0.96 10.54 -14.76
N SER A 5 1.08 11.57 -13.92
CA SER A 5 1.21 12.95 -14.38
C SER A 5 2.49 13.16 -15.20
N LEU A 6 3.63 12.67 -14.72
CA LEU A 6 4.90 12.77 -15.43
C LEU A 6 4.89 11.98 -16.75
N LYS A 7 4.28 10.78 -16.75
CA LYS A 7 4.13 9.99 -17.98
C LYS A 7 3.26 10.70 -19.01
N ALA A 8 2.11 11.24 -18.59
CA ALA A 8 1.22 12.00 -19.47
C ALA A 8 1.92 13.24 -20.05
N VAL A 9 2.69 13.98 -19.25
CA VAL A 9 3.49 15.12 -19.72
C VAL A 9 4.54 14.68 -20.74
N SER A 10 5.29 13.60 -20.45
CA SER A 10 6.28 13.08 -21.40
C SER A 10 5.64 12.70 -22.73
N ASP A 11 4.42 12.14 -22.70
CA ASP A 11 3.71 11.70 -23.91
C ASP A 11 3.12 12.89 -24.70
N ILE A 12 2.57 13.89 -24.02
CA ILE A 12 1.97 15.08 -24.65
C ILE A 12 3.05 15.94 -25.34
N PHE A 13 4.23 16.04 -24.72
CA PHE A 13 5.32 16.89 -25.23
C PHE A 13 6.42 16.10 -25.98
N ASP A 14 6.20 14.80 -26.27
CA ASP A 14 7.17 13.90 -26.92
C ASP A 14 8.58 14.00 -26.31
N LEU A 15 8.67 14.03 -24.97
CA LEU A 15 9.95 14.14 -24.27
C LEU A 15 10.76 12.84 -24.29
N LYS A 16 10.17 11.75 -24.81
CA LYS A 16 10.78 10.41 -24.93
C LYS A 16 11.42 9.90 -23.63
N MET A 17 10.86 10.28 -22.49
CA MET A 17 11.38 9.85 -21.20
C MET A 17 11.12 8.36 -20.98
N SER A 18 12.12 7.65 -20.48
CA SER A 18 11.95 6.28 -20.05
C SER A 18 11.10 6.21 -18.78
N ASN A 19 10.46 5.06 -18.54
CA ASN A 19 9.77 4.83 -17.26
C ASN A 19 10.72 4.93 -16.06
N GLU A 20 12.00 4.58 -16.25
CA GLU A 20 13.02 4.71 -15.21
C GLU A 20 13.29 6.19 -14.87
N ASP A 21 13.43 7.05 -15.88
CA ASP A 21 13.64 8.49 -15.68
C ASP A 21 12.42 9.13 -15.00
N ILE A 22 11.21 8.75 -15.43
CA ILE A 22 9.96 9.19 -14.80
C ILE A 22 9.92 8.78 -13.33
N ALA A 23 10.30 7.53 -13.01
CA ALA A 23 10.33 7.04 -11.63
C ALA A 23 11.38 7.78 -10.78
N LYS A 24 12.57 8.05 -11.33
CA LYS A 24 13.62 8.84 -10.66
C LYS A 24 13.15 10.25 -10.33
N ILE A 25 12.50 10.93 -11.27
CA ILE A 25 11.93 12.26 -11.03
C ILE A 25 10.82 12.17 -9.98
N ALA A 26 9.89 11.23 -10.13
CA ALA A 26 8.79 11.06 -9.19
C ALA A 26 9.29 10.82 -7.76
N ASN A 27 10.26 9.92 -7.58
CA ASN A 27 10.81 9.61 -6.26
C ASN A 27 11.51 10.81 -5.64
N ARG A 28 12.33 11.54 -6.41
CA ARG A 28 12.99 12.76 -5.93
C ARG A 28 11.98 13.82 -5.49
N THR A 29 10.90 13.99 -6.25
CA THR A 29 9.82 14.92 -5.92
C THR A 29 9.08 14.49 -4.65
N GLU A 30 8.71 13.21 -4.50
CA GLU A 30 8.05 12.73 -3.27
C GLU A 30 8.92 12.91 -2.02
N ILE A 31 10.22 12.66 -2.13
CA ILE A 31 11.18 12.89 -1.04
C ILE A 31 11.26 14.39 -0.72
N HIS A 32 11.38 15.25 -1.73
CA HIS A 32 11.48 16.70 -1.56
C HIS A 32 10.24 17.29 -0.86
N PHE A 33 9.05 16.87 -1.28
CA PHE A 33 7.77 17.35 -0.73
C PHE A 33 7.27 16.53 0.47
N LYS A 34 8.01 15.48 0.90
CA LYS A 34 7.66 14.58 2.01
C LYS A 34 6.28 13.94 1.86
N THR A 35 5.87 13.65 0.62
CA THR A 35 4.55 13.10 0.31
C THR A 35 4.55 11.58 0.17
N GLY A 36 5.71 10.95 0.04
CA GLY A 36 5.84 9.51 -0.12
C GLY A 36 7.29 9.05 -0.01
N LEU A 37 7.48 7.80 0.43
CA LEU A 37 8.80 7.16 0.52
C LEU A 37 8.85 5.79 -0.16
N GLY A 38 7.71 5.24 -0.58
CA GLY A 38 7.62 3.86 -1.09
C GLY A 38 6.67 3.66 -2.27
N ASP A 39 5.79 4.61 -2.55
CA ASP A 39 4.71 4.44 -3.53
C ASP A 39 5.25 4.34 -4.95
N VAL A 40 6.24 5.18 -5.31
CA VAL A 40 6.91 5.08 -6.61
C VAL A 40 7.48 3.67 -6.83
N ALA A 41 8.25 3.15 -5.87
CA ALA A 41 8.85 1.83 -5.98
C ALA A 41 7.79 0.71 -6.14
N ALA A 42 6.66 0.83 -5.44
CA ALA A 42 5.55 -0.12 -5.56
C ALA A 42 4.91 -0.06 -6.96
N CYS A 43 4.60 1.13 -7.46
CA CYS A 43 3.88 1.35 -8.70
C CYS A 43 4.69 1.16 -9.99
N MET A 44 6.02 1.03 -9.91
CA MET A 44 6.88 0.92 -11.09
C MET A 44 6.63 -0.33 -11.94
N ASN A 45 6.33 -1.48 -11.33
CA ASN A 45 6.28 -2.77 -12.06
C ASN A 45 5.08 -3.66 -11.70
N GLY A 46 4.10 -3.21 -10.90
CA GLY A 46 2.93 -4.02 -10.53
C GLY A 46 3.22 -5.08 -9.46
N GLY A 47 2.27 -5.93 -9.09
CA GLY A 47 2.44 -6.86 -7.98
C GLY A 47 2.52 -6.15 -6.62
N TYR A 48 2.93 -6.88 -5.59
CA TYR A 48 3.27 -6.31 -4.29
C TYR A 48 4.77 -6.47 -4.02
N ILE A 49 5.30 -5.60 -3.16
CA ILE A 49 6.74 -5.51 -2.91
C ILE A 49 7.09 -5.62 -1.44
N CYS A 50 8.27 -6.18 -1.17
CA CYS A 50 9.00 -6.04 0.07
C CYS A 50 10.32 -5.33 -0.22
N ARG A 51 10.54 -4.19 0.43
CA ARG A 51 11.76 -3.38 0.25
C ARG A 51 12.77 -3.77 1.32
N LYS A 52 13.95 -4.24 0.90
CA LYS A 52 15.07 -4.57 1.79
C LYS A 52 16.02 -3.41 2.01
N THR A 53 16.08 -2.47 1.08
CA THR A 53 16.84 -1.22 1.24
C THR A 53 16.00 -0.03 0.77
N PRO A 54 16.29 1.20 1.25
CA PRO A 54 15.62 2.41 0.78
C PRO A 54 15.84 2.70 -0.71
N GLY A 55 14.96 3.52 -1.29
CA GLY A 55 15.06 4.00 -2.66
C GLY A 55 14.39 3.11 -3.71
N ILE A 56 14.23 3.66 -4.91
CA ILE A 56 13.66 2.94 -6.07
C ILE A 56 14.64 1.93 -6.68
N ASP A 57 15.95 2.17 -6.51
CA ASP A 57 17.04 1.29 -6.96
C ASP A 57 17.48 0.30 -5.87
N GLY A 58 16.75 0.27 -4.75
CA GLY A 58 17.04 -0.62 -3.64
C GLY A 58 16.77 -2.09 -3.96
N LYS A 59 17.22 -2.98 -3.07
CA LYS A 59 16.87 -4.40 -3.15
C LYS A 59 15.37 -4.57 -2.88
N ILE A 60 14.61 -4.93 -3.91
CA ILE A 60 13.16 -5.12 -3.86
C ILE A 60 12.83 -6.57 -4.22
N ILE A 61 12.07 -7.24 -3.35
CA ILE A 61 11.45 -8.53 -3.66
C ILE A 61 10.03 -8.23 -4.14
N ARG A 62 9.67 -8.69 -5.33
CA ARG A 62 8.36 -8.47 -5.95
C ARG A 62 7.67 -9.79 -6.20
N ARG A 63 6.36 -9.83 -5.97
CA ARG A 63 5.54 -11.04 -6.14
C ARG A 63 4.23 -10.72 -6.85
N TYR A 64 3.72 -11.74 -7.53
CA TYR A 64 2.52 -11.68 -8.36
C TYR A 64 1.56 -12.86 -8.07
N ASP A 65 1.57 -13.36 -6.84
CA ASP A 65 0.83 -14.54 -6.38
C ASP A 65 -0.48 -14.21 -5.64
N MET A 66 -0.92 -12.94 -5.61
CA MET A 66 -2.27 -12.56 -5.15
C MET A 66 -3.30 -12.67 -6.28
N GLU A 67 -3.95 -13.83 -6.39
CA GLU A 67 -4.93 -14.12 -7.44
C GLU A 67 -6.36 -13.71 -7.08
N LYS A 68 -6.69 -13.66 -5.79
CA LYS A 68 -8.05 -13.33 -5.33
C LYS A 68 -8.24 -11.81 -5.21
N PRO A 69 -9.50 -11.32 -5.19
CA PRO A 69 -9.78 -9.90 -4.98
C PRO A 69 -9.26 -9.39 -3.63
N ILE A 70 -8.88 -8.11 -3.61
CA ILE A 70 -8.63 -7.33 -2.41
C ILE A 70 -9.78 -6.35 -2.26
N SER A 71 -10.38 -6.27 -1.10
CA SER A 71 -11.47 -5.34 -0.78
C SER A 71 -11.00 -4.35 0.28
N THR A 72 -11.41 -3.09 0.18
CA THR A 72 -11.06 -2.07 1.19
C THR A 72 -12.29 -1.28 1.63
N VAL A 73 -12.30 -0.89 2.90
CA VAL A 73 -13.25 0.07 3.49
C VAL A 73 -12.44 1.16 4.21
N THR A 74 -12.86 2.41 4.05
CA THR A 74 -12.19 3.57 4.64
C THR A 74 -13.15 4.42 5.47
N PHE A 75 -12.65 4.91 6.61
CA PHE A 75 -13.36 5.73 7.58
C PHE A 75 -12.82 7.17 7.61
N GLY A 76 -12.14 7.58 6.54
CA GLY A 76 -11.51 8.90 6.40
C GLY A 76 -9.99 8.90 6.59
N PRO A 77 -9.36 10.08 6.53
CA PRO A 77 -7.92 10.21 6.72
C PRO A 77 -7.55 9.95 8.19
N LEU A 78 -6.42 9.26 8.40
CA LEU A 78 -5.71 9.41 9.67
C LEU A 78 -4.96 10.73 9.66
N ARG A 79 -4.89 11.41 10.80
CA ARG A 79 -3.98 12.53 11.03
C ARG A 79 -2.54 12.01 11.13
N THR A 80 -2.00 11.59 9.99
CA THR A 80 -0.64 11.04 9.86
C THR A 80 0.43 12.02 10.35
N ASP A 81 0.17 13.31 10.22
CA ASP A 81 1.00 14.38 10.76
C ASP A 81 1.18 14.31 12.28
N THR A 82 0.13 13.94 13.03
CA THR A 82 0.19 13.82 14.48
C THR A 82 1.02 12.61 14.92
N VAL A 83 0.87 11.48 14.22
CA VAL A 83 1.66 10.26 14.47
C VAL A 83 3.14 10.48 14.15
N LEU A 84 3.45 11.09 12.99
CA LEU A 84 4.83 11.32 12.55
C LEU A 84 5.59 12.33 13.43
N LYS A 85 4.88 13.19 14.16
CA LYS A 85 5.46 14.18 15.08
C LYS A 85 5.60 13.66 16.51
N ASP A 86 4.99 12.51 16.86
CA ASP A 86 5.11 11.90 18.18
C ASP A 86 6.29 10.91 18.22
N PRO A 87 7.39 11.22 18.94
CA PRO A 87 8.54 10.33 19.04
C PRO A 87 8.20 8.95 19.61
N LYS A 88 7.25 8.87 20.55
CA LYS A 88 6.84 7.60 21.15
C LYS A 88 6.04 6.75 20.18
N ALA A 89 5.18 7.37 19.37
CA ALA A 89 4.48 6.67 18.29
C ALA A 89 5.48 6.14 17.26
N MET A 90 6.47 6.95 16.90
CA MET A 90 7.53 6.53 15.97
C MET A 90 8.41 5.41 16.53
N GLU A 91 8.67 5.37 17.83
CA GLU A 91 9.36 4.26 18.50
C GLU A 91 8.54 2.96 18.39
N ARG A 92 7.25 2.98 18.75
CA ARG A 92 6.36 1.81 18.58
C ARG A 92 6.30 1.30 17.14
N ILE A 93 6.23 2.22 16.17
CA ILE A 93 6.24 1.87 14.75
C ILE A 93 7.55 1.16 14.35
N LYS A 94 8.69 1.62 14.88
CA LYS A 94 9.99 0.97 14.63
C LYS A 94 10.06 -0.40 15.29
N ASP A 95 9.57 -0.54 16.52
CA ASP A 95 9.58 -1.81 17.24
C ASP A 95 8.61 -2.84 16.64
N ALA A 96 7.51 -2.37 16.05
CA ALA A 96 6.57 -3.20 15.32
C ALA A 96 7.14 -3.74 14.00
N PHE A 97 8.14 -3.07 13.42
CA PHE A 97 8.75 -3.47 12.17
C PHE A 97 9.58 -4.74 12.34
N ARG A 98 9.42 -5.67 11.39
CA ARG A 98 10.27 -6.86 11.28
C ARG A 98 10.90 -6.89 9.91
N ASP A 99 12.18 -7.27 9.86
CA ASP A 99 12.90 -7.47 8.59
C ASP A 99 12.52 -8.81 7.93
N GLU A 100 11.22 -9.05 7.79
CA GLU A 100 10.63 -10.25 7.20
C GLU A 100 9.90 -9.86 5.91
N CYS A 101 10.20 -10.56 4.81
CA CYS A 101 9.44 -10.41 3.58
C CYS A 101 8.41 -11.53 3.44
N PRO A 102 7.16 -11.21 3.06
CA PRO A 102 6.12 -12.20 2.84
C PRO A 102 6.49 -13.15 1.70
N LYS A 103 6.24 -14.45 1.89
CA LYS A 103 6.49 -15.49 0.89
C LYS A 103 5.23 -15.95 0.17
N SER A 104 4.06 -15.50 0.61
CA SER A 104 2.74 -15.77 0.04
C SER A 104 1.78 -14.63 0.38
N PRO A 105 0.57 -14.60 -0.21
CA PRO A 105 -0.50 -13.72 0.22
C PRO A 105 -0.83 -13.87 1.71
N ASP A 106 -0.95 -15.11 2.22
CA ASP A 106 -1.28 -15.34 3.63
C ASP A 106 -0.20 -14.76 4.56
N ASP A 107 1.07 -14.91 4.21
CA ASP A 107 2.17 -14.25 4.93
C ASP A 107 2.06 -12.73 4.87
N PHE A 108 1.71 -12.15 3.72
CA PHE A 108 1.54 -10.70 3.57
C PHE A 108 0.48 -10.17 4.54
N PHE A 109 -0.68 -10.82 4.62
CA PHE A 109 -1.75 -10.40 5.51
C PHE A 109 -1.41 -10.66 6.98
N ARG A 110 -0.76 -11.77 7.30
CA ARG A 110 -0.27 -12.07 8.66
C ARG A 110 0.73 -11.00 9.13
N ILE A 111 1.81 -10.77 8.38
CA ILE A 111 2.86 -9.79 8.72
C ILE A 111 2.25 -8.39 8.81
N SER A 112 1.38 -8.03 7.87
CA SER A 112 0.71 -6.72 7.89
C SER A 112 -0.20 -6.56 9.10
N ARG A 113 -0.92 -7.62 9.52
CA ARG A 113 -1.79 -7.58 10.70
C ARG A 113 -0.97 -7.45 11.96
N GLU A 114 0.07 -8.26 12.11
CA GLU A 114 0.98 -8.20 13.25
C GLU A 114 1.65 -6.82 13.40
N PHE A 115 2.05 -6.20 12.28
CA PHE A 115 2.57 -4.84 12.30
C PHE A 115 1.50 -3.82 12.78
N ALA A 116 0.28 -3.90 12.24
CA ALA A 116 -0.80 -3.00 12.63
C ALA A 116 -1.10 -3.11 14.14
N GLU A 117 -1.18 -4.33 14.67
CA GLU A 117 -1.39 -4.61 16.09
C GLU A 117 -0.30 -4.00 16.97
N ASN A 118 0.96 -4.25 16.63
CA ASN A 118 2.10 -3.83 17.44
C ASN A 118 2.42 -2.34 17.31
N SER A 119 2.02 -1.69 16.21
CA SER A 119 2.30 -0.27 15.96
C SER A 119 1.50 0.68 16.86
N GLY A 120 0.38 0.22 17.44
CA GLY A 120 -0.55 1.06 18.18
C GLY A 120 -1.33 2.06 17.30
N LEU A 121 -1.42 1.80 15.99
CA LEU A 121 -2.14 2.66 15.03
C LEU A 121 -3.61 2.29 14.83
N ILE A 122 -4.02 1.10 15.27
CA ILE A 122 -5.38 0.61 15.11
C ILE A 122 -6.36 1.49 15.90
N SER A 123 -7.33 2.07 15.19
CA SER A 123 -8.49 2.75 15.79
C SER A 123 -9.58 1.74 16.19
N ASP A 124 -10.53 2.15 17.02
CA ASP A 124 -11.66 1.28 17.43
C ASP A 124 -12.48 0.77 16.24
N LYS A 125 -12.70 1.61 15.22
CA LYS A 125 -13.40 1.20 13.99
C LYS A 125 -12.61 0.17 13.19
N VAL A 126 -11.30 0.38 13.08
CA VAL A 126 -10.42 -0.58 12.39
C VAL A 126 -10.39 -1.91 13.16
N ARG A 127 -10.29 -1.87 14.49
CA ARG A 127 -10.34 -3.03 15.39
C ARG A 127 -11.59 -3.87 15.15
N GLU A 128 -12.77 -3.23 15.15
CA GLU A 128 -14.04 -3.91 14.96
C GLU A 128 -14.11 -4.70 13.64
N VAL A 129 -13.71 -4.08 12.52
CA VAL A 129 -13.70 -4.73 11.20
C VAL A 129 -12.69 -5.87 11.16
N LEU A 130 -11.53 -5.65 11.77
CA LEU A 130 -10.43 -6.60 11.85
C LEU A 130 -10.79 -7.85 12.65
N ASP A 131 -11.60 -7.71 13.70
CA ASP A 131 -12.08 -8.81 14.54
C ASP A 131 -13.21 -9.59 13.83
N GLU A 132 -14.13 -8.90 13.15
CA GLU A 132 -15.14 -9.56 12.29
C GLU A 132 -14.52 -10.37 11.14
N CYS A 133 -13.43 -9.87 10.54
CA CYS A 133 -12.67 -10.62 9.55
C CYS A 133 -12.03 -11.88 10.18
N ALA A 134 -11.45 -11.75 11.36
CA ALA A 134 -10.80 -12.86 12.07
C ALA A 134 -11.78 -13.97 12.43
N LEU A 135 -12.98 -13.63 12.94
CA LEU A 135 -14.05 -14.60 13.24
C LEU A 135 -14.47 -15.46 12.04
N ARG A 136 -14.16 -15.01 10.82
CA ARG A 136 -14.55 -15.65 9.55
C ARG A 136 -13.37 -16.18 8.76
N ASN A 137 -12.18 -16.17 9.36
CA ASN A 137 -10.92 -16.57 8.71
C ASN A 137 -10.68 -15.79 7.41
N ILE A 138 -10.99 -14.49 7.39
CA ILE A 138 -10.70 -13.60 6.26
C ILE A 138 -9.37 -12.89 6.55
N PRO A 139 -8.33 -13.07 5.73
CA PRO A 139 -7.07 -12.34 5.89
C PRO A 139 -7.33 -10.84 5.71
N ALA A 140 -6.99 -10.03 6.72
CA ALA A 140 -7.21 -8.59 6.71
C ALA A 140 -6.16 -7.84 7.54
N SER A 141 -5.82 -6.63 7.14
CA SER A 141 -5.04 -5.69 7.94
C SER A 141 -5.47 -4.25 7.68
N MET A 142 -4.97 -3.35 8.53
CA MET A 142 -5.17 -1.91 8.43
C MET A 142 -4.42 -1.33 7.23
N THR A 143 -5.04 -0.41 6.49
CA THR A 143 -4.33 0.42 5.51
C THR A 143 -3.34 1.33 6.23
N MET A 144 -2.04 1.15 5.98
CA MET A 144 -1.02 1.92 6.72
C MET A 144 -1.15 3.41 6.45
N LEU A 145 -1.13 4.19 7.54
CA LEU A 145 -1.33 5.65 7.53
C LEU A 145 -2.72 6.10 7.00
N GLY A 146 -3.70 5.20 6.92
CA GLY A 146 -5.11 5.50 6.63
C GLY A 146 -6.06 4.87 7.66
N ASN A 147 -7.21 5.50 7.93
CA ASN A 147 -8.23 4.92 8.82
C ASN A 147 -9.07 3.92 8.02
N GLY A 148 -8.55 2.73 7.76
CA GLY A 148 -9.23 1.76 6.89
C GLY A 148 -8.66 0.35 7.02
N VAL A 149 -9.35 -0.60 6.40
CA VAL A 149 -9.00 -2.02 6.39
C VAL A 149 -9.00 -2.51 4.96
N PHE A 150 -7.99 -3.30 4.60
CA PHE A 150 -7.98 -4.09 3.38
C PHE A 150 -8.03 -5.59 3.72
N ALA A 151 -8.76 -6.36 2.92
CA ALA A 151 -9.04 -7.78 3.17
C ALA A 151 -8.97 -8.60 1.87
N TYR A 152 -8.58 -9.86 1.97
CA TYR A 152 -8.32 -10.76 0.85
C TYR A 152 -9.40 -11.81 0.66
N GLY A 153 -9.77 -12.06 -0.59
CA GLY A 153 -10.62 -13.17 -0.98
C GLY A 153 -12.08 -12.80 -1.25
N GLU A 154 -12.79 -13.73 -1.89
CA GLU A 154 -14.15 -13.53 -2.40
C GLU A 154 -15.19 -13.20 -1.32
N LYS A 155 -14.93 -13.59 -0.06
CA LYS A 155 -15.83 -13.34 1.06
C LYS A 155 -15.63 -11.98 1.71
N ALA A 156 -14.51 -11.30 1.43
CA ALA A 156 -14.17 -10.03 2.06
C ALA A 156 -15.23 -8.92 1.80
N PRO A 157 -15.73 -8.69 0.57
CA PRO A 157 -16.66 -7.59 0.31
C PRO A 157 -17.92 -7.65 1.18
N GLY A 158 -18.49 -8.85 1.39
CA GLY A 158 -19.71 -9.04 2.18
C GLY A 158 -19.54 -8.80 3.68
N ILE A 159 -18.30 -8.83 4.18
CA ILE A 159 -18.01 -8.47 5.58
C ILE A 159 -17.76 -6.97 5.69
N LEU A 160 -16.95 -6.43 4.77
CA LEU A 160 -16.57 -5.01 4.78
C LEU A 160 -17.77 -4.08 4.52
N SER A 161 -18.76 -4.51 3.72
CA SER A 161 -19.94 -3.70 3.38
C SER A 161 -20.85 -3.38 4.56
N LYS A 162 -20.69 -4.08 5.69
CA LYS A 162 -21.37 -3.76 6.95
C LYS A 162 -20.84 -2.47 7.59
N PHE A 163 -19.65 -2.03 7.21
CA PHE A 163 -18.93 -0.92 7.84
C PHE A 163 -18.84 0.33 6.97
N GLY A 164 -19.14 0.22 5.66
CA GLY A 164 -19.13 1.36 4.74
C GLY A 164 -18.99 0.94 3.28
N ASP A 165 -18.69 1.91 2.43
CA ASP A 165 -18.48 1.69 0.99
C ASP A 165 -17.24 0.82 0.76
N VAL A 166 -17.43 -0.24 -0.04
CA VAL A 166 -16.38 -1.21 -0.35
C VAL A 166 -15.84 -0.98 -1.75
N TYR A 167 -14.53 -0.88 -1.85
CA TYR A 167 -13.82 -0.86 -3.12
C TYR A 167 -13.11 -2.19 -3.33
N MET A 168 -13.49 -2.90 -4.39
CA MET A 168 -12.83 -4.14 -4.81
C MET A 168 -11.78 -3.86 -5.86
N MET A 169 -10.63 -4.50 -5.73
CA MET A 169 -9.51 -4.38 -6.64
C MET A 169 -8.81 -5.73 -6.82
N LYS A 170 -7.99 -5.82 -7.87
CA LYS A 170 -7.07 -6.92 -8.11
C LYS A 170 -5.66 -6.38 -8.15
N MET A 171 -4.70 -7.23 -7.82
CA MET A 171 -3.29 -6.89 -7.97
C MET A 171 -2.97 -6.63 -9.45
N SER A 172 -2.38 -5.46 -9.74
CA SER A 172 -1.99 -5.12 -11.10
C SER A 172 -0.81 -5.98 -11.53
N PRO A 173 -0.83 -6.63 -12.71
CA PRO A 173 0.34 -7.35 -13.22
C PRO A 173 1.43 -6.42 -13.76
N ASN A 174 1.09 -5.15 -14.00
CA ASN A 174 1.95 -4.17 -14.64
C ASN A 174 2.15 -2.93 -13.78
N GLY A 175 3.25 -2.23 -14.05
CA GLY A 175 3.50 -0.89 -13.53
C GLY A 175 2.65 0.19 -14.18
N PHE A 176 3.02 1.44 -13.95
CA PHE A 176 2.41 2.56 -14.67
C PHE A 176 2.68 2.46 -16.18
N VAL A 177 1.62 2.57 -16.97
CA VAL A 177 1.65 2.53 -18.42
C VAL A 177 0.91 3.73 -18.98
N SER A 178 1.26 4.16 -20.19
CA SER A 178 0.36 5.02 -20.96
C SER A 178 -0.76 4.16 -21.53
N GLN A 179 -1.98 4.68 -21.58
CA GLN A 179 -2.97 4.07 -22.48
C GLN A 179 -2.50 4.40 -23.90
N ASN A 180 -2.08 3.38 -24.65
CA ASN A 180 -1.72 3.56 -26.05
C ASN A 180 -2.86 4.31 -26.74
N LYS A 181 -2.55 5.48 -27.32
CA LYS A 181 -3.39 6.04 -28.37
C LYS A 181 -3.34 5.03 -29.52
N ASN A 182 -4.46 4.35 -29.77
CA ASN A 182 -4.72 3.72 -31.06
C ASN A 182 -4.62 4.77 -32.17
#